data_AF-A0A150X631-F1
#
_entry.id   AF-A0A150X631-F1
#
_cell.length_a   1.000
_cell.length_b   1.000
_cell.length_c   1.000
_cell.angle_alpha   90.00
_cell.angle_beta   90.00
_cell.angle_gamma   90.00
#
_symmetry.space_group_name_H-M   'P 1'
#
loop_
_entity.id
_entity.type
_entity.pdbx_description
1 polymer ?
#
loop_
_entity_poly.entity_id
_entity_poly.type
_entity_poly.pdbx_seq_one_letter_code
_entity_poly.pdbx_strand_id
1 'polypeptide(L)'
;MDVTVVIRAAGERTEKLCQYIVEQQVPSSQVFVIHERPFWKAVQKTFEIGISEKRKWTLAVDADILMTDDCILKMTKRASVSGDNLYIYQGNIIDKVFGTVRGGGPHLYNSAHLKTALSFLEKNNQNHRPESDTYKKLASKGLLNVIDKYIYGIHDYYQYDLDYFRKGFFHAHKHRRDACQFLTHWSRNLNIDSDYNILLNGWLEGNKHARAEANINFFNSLDAYQSLKESKDKLEKAEFKQLYEEVNKVIDDYKGETVFRVSPIPKKNLGSRILIKSGKYLISMGKHLIDLGK
;
A
#
# COMPACT_ATOMS: atom_id res chain seq x y z
N MET A 1 -7.23 21.74 1.66
CA MET A 1 -6.09 20.81 1.85
C MET A 1 -5.16 20.95 0.65
N ASP A 2 -3.85 20.93 0.87
CA ASP A 2 -2.84 21.18 -0.17
C ASP A 2 -2.25 19.86 -0.70
N VAL A 3 -3.08 19.13 -1.46
CA VAL A 3 -2.75 17.79 -1.99
C VAL A 3 -3.30 17.62 -3.40
N THR A 4 -2.52 16.99 -4.27
CA THR A 4 -2.95 16.45 -5.56
C THR A 4 -3.11 14.95 -5.42
N VAL A 5 -4.24 14.37 -5.83
CA VAL A 5 -4.46 12.92 -5.77
C VAL A 5 -4.43 12.35 -7.18
N VAL A 6 -3.63 11.31 -7.39
CA VAL A 6 -3.52 10.58 -8.65
C VAL A 6 -3.92 9.13 -8.41
N ILE A 7 -5.04 8.73 -9.00
CA ILE A 7 -5.54 7.36 -9.02
C ILE A 7 -4.91 6.64 -10.22
N ARG A 8 -4.18 5.56 -9.95
CA ARG A 8 -3.53 4.72 -10.96
C ARG A 8 -4.42 3.52 -11.21
N ALA A 9 -4.96 3.42 -12.40
CA ALA A 9 -5.88 2.35 -12.78
C ALA A 9 -5.31 1.51 -13.93
N ALA A 10 -5.45 0.20 -13.81
CA ALA A 10 -5.21 -0.79 -14.84
C ALA A 10 -6.49 -1.52 -15.26
N GLY A 11 -7.67 -0.99 -14.94
CA GLY A 11 -8.97 -1.58 -15.31
C GLY A 11 -9.57 -2.45 -14.21
N GLU A 12 -9.21 -2.17 -12.96
CA GLU A 12 -9.72 -2.77 -11.74
C GLU A 12 -11.24 -2.56 -11.64
N ARG A 13 -11.95 -3.55 -11.09
CA ARG A 13 -13.39 -3.46 -10.83
C ARG A 13 -13.73 -2.29 -9.91
N THR A 14 -12.81 -1.98 -9.01
CA THR A 14 -12.93 -0.94 -7.98
C THR A 14 -12.57 0.47 -8.45
N GLU A 15 -12.15 0.70 -9.71
CA GLU A 15 -11.69 2.03 -10.17
C GLU A 15 -12.67 3.15 -9.80
N LYS A 16 -13.96 2.97 -10.14
CA LYS A 16 -14.99 4.00 -9.89
C LYS A 16 -15.32 4.15 -8.41
N LEU A 17 -15.26 3.07 -7.64
CA LEU A 17 -15.44 3.12 -6.19
C LEU A 17 -14.26 3.85 -5.52
N CYS A 18 -13.03 3.54 -5.91
CA CYS A 18 -11.82 4.25 -5.46
C CYS A 18 -11.92 5.74 -5.76
N GLN A 19 -12.31 6.11 -6.98
CA GLN A 19 -12.53 7.52 -7.36
C GLN A 19 -13.59 8.17 -6.48
N TYR A 20 -14.74 7.53 -6.30
CA TYR A 20 -15.81 8.03 -5.44
C TYR A 20 -15.33 8.30 -4.00
N ILE A 21 -14.62 7.34 -3.40
CA ILE A 21 -14.08 7.46 -2.03
C ILE A 21 -13.08 8.62 -1.92
N VAL A 22 -12.19 8.78 -2.90
CA VAL A 22 -11.23 9.91 -2.93
C VAL A 22 -11.98 11.24 -3.02
N GLU A 23 -12.98 11.35 -3.89
CA GLU A 23 -13.77 12.56 -4.09
C GLU A 23 -14.65 12.93 -2.88
N GLN A 24 -14.91 11.99 -1.96
CA GLN A 24 -15.53 12.32 -0.67
C GLN A 24 -14.56 13.07 0.28
N GLN A 25 -13.26 12.99 0.05
CA GLN A 25 -12.23 13.52 0.96
C GLN A 25 -11.53 14.78 0.42
N VAL A 26 -11.56 15.00 -0.90
CA VAL A 26 -10.97 16.15 -1.59
C VAL A 26 -11.86 16.65 -2.72
N PRO A 27 -11.79 17.93 -3.10
CA PRO A 27 -12.48 18.43 -4.29
C PRO A 27 -12.08 17.64 -5.54
N SER A 28 -13.03 17.30 -6.40
CA SER A 28 -12.77 16.54 -7.64
C SER A 28 -11.74 17.21 -8.56
N SER A 29 -11.57 18.55 -8.48
CA SER A 29 -10.53 19.29 -9.21
C SER A 29 -9.10 18.99 -8.75
N GLN A 30 -8.92 18.27 -7.64
CA GLN A 30 -7.63 17.79 -7.14
C GLN A 30 -7.38 16.31 -7.48
N VAL A 31 -8.32 15.64 -8.15
CA VAL A 31 -8.28 14.20 -8.41
C VAL A 31 -8.04 13.94 -9.89
N PHE A 32 -7.02 13.13 -10.17
CA PHE A 32 -6.63 12.75 -11.52
C PHE A 32 -6.65 11.22 -11.63
N VAL A 33 -7.34 10.68 -12.63
CA VAL A 33 -7.31 9.24 -12.91
C VAL A 33 -6.43 9.01 -14.12
N ILE A 34 -5.48 8.08 -14.03
CA ILE A 34 -4.55 7.73 -15.11
C ILE A 34 -4.56 6.23 -15.40
N HIS A 35 -4.35 5.88 -16.67
CA HIS A 35 -4.41 4.50 -17.18
C HIS A 35 -3.12 4.07 -17.87
N GLU A 36 -2.00 4.47 -17.29
CA GLU A 36 -0.67 4.28 -17.90
C GLU A 36 -0.15 2.85 -17.75
N ARG A 37 0.46 2.32 -18.81
CA ARG A 37 1.09 0.99 -18.83
C ARG A 37 2.45 1.02 -19.54
N PRO A 38 3.47 0.26 -19.08
CA PRO A 38 3.47 -0.57 -17.88
C PRO A 38 3.57 0.27 -16.59
N PHE A 39 3.45 -0.36 -15.41
CA PHE A 39 3.33 0.34 -14.11
C PHE A 39 4.33 1.50 -13.88
N TRP A 40 5.56 1.40 -14.37
CA TRP A 40 6.54 2.49 -14.25
C TRP A 40 6.11 3.79 -14.94
N LYS A 41 5.31 3.71 -16.03
CA LYS A 41 4.70 4.86 -16.69
C LYS A 41 3.64 5.52 -15.82
N ALA A 42 2.87 4.75 -15.05
CA ALA A 42 1.92 5.29 -14.08
C ALA A 42 2.63 6.05 -12.96
N VAL A 43 3.74 5.51 -12.44
CA VAL A 43 4.58 6.23 -11.46
C VAL A 43 5.15 7.52 -12.08
N GLN A 44 5.65 7.45 -13.31
CA GLN A 44 6.18 8.61 -14.03
C GLN A 44 5.12 9.72 -14.15
N LYS A 45 3.95 9.36 -14.68
CA LYS A 45 2.84 10.30 -14.89
C LYS A 45 2.32 10.89 -13.59
N THR A 46 2.29 10.12 -12.52
CA THR A 46 1.98 10.58 -11.15
C THR A 46 2.92 11.72 -10.75
N PHE A 47 4.23 11.56 -10.95
CA PHE A 47 5.21 12.58 -10.58
C PHE A 47 5.09 13.82 -11.46
N GLU A 48 4.87 13.65 -12.76
CA GLU A 48 4.65 14.75 -13.69
C GLU A 48 3.45 15.61 -13.30
N ILE A 49 2.30 14.97 -12.96
CA ILE A 49 1.10 15.66 -12.47
C ILE A 49 1.39 16.36 -11.13
N GLY A 50 2.05 15.67 -10.19
CA GLY A 50 2.42 16.28 -8.91
C GLY A 50 3.28 17.54 -9.05
N ILE A 51 4.24 17.51 -9.99
CA ILE A 51 5.10 18.66 -10.31
C ILE A 51 4.29 19.79 -10.97
N SER A 52 3.39 19.47 -11.90
CA SER A 52 2.61 20.49 -12.63
C SER A 52 1.61 21.22 -11.73
N GLU A 53 0.98 20.49 -10.81
CA GLU A 53 -0.05 21.02 -9.93
C GLU A 53 0.49 21.89 -8.78
N LYS A 54 1.80 21.80 -8.48
CA LYS A 54 2.52 22.65 -7.50
C LYS A 54 1.92 22.65 -6.08
N ARG A 55 1.12 21.65 -5.72
CA ARG A 55 0.62 21.42 -4.36
C ARG A 55 1.71 20.80 -3.49
N LYS A 56 1.70 21.05 -2.18
CA LYS A 56 2.71 20.51 -1.25
C LYS A 56 2.81 18.99 -1.30
N TRP A 57 1.68 18.30 -1.37
CA TRP A 57 1.63 16.85 -1.37
C TRP A 57 1.09 16.30 -2.69
N THR A 58 1.62 15.15 -3.09
CA THR A 58 1.06 14.32 -4.17
C THR A 58 0.75 12.95 -3.61
N LEU A 59 -0.51 12.54 -3.62
CA LEU A 59 -0.97 11.23 -3.16
C LEU A 59 -1.20 10.33 -4.36
N ALA A 60 -0.45 9.22 -4.48
CA ALA A 60 -0.78 8.16 -5.42
C ALA A 60 -1.63 7.09 -4.75
N VAL A 61 -2.70 6.66 -5.41
CA VAL A 61 -3.60 5.59 -4.94
C VAL A 61 -3.77 4.60 -6.10
N ASP A 62 -3.50 3.32 -5.87
CA ASP A 62 -3.87 2.29 -6.85
C ASP A 62 -5.37 2.03 -6.77
N ALA A 63 -6.01 1.79 -7.92
CA ALA A 63 -7.46 1.63 -7.99
C ALA A 63 -7.99 0.37 -7.26
N ASP A 64 -7.12 -0.56 -6.84
CA ASP A 64 -7.42 -1.71 -5.97
C ASP A 64 -7.26 -1.42 -4.47
N ILE A 65 -7.01 -0.15 -4.09
CA ILE A 65 -6.96 0.33 -2.71
C ILE A 65 -8.21 1.17 -2.42
N LEU A 66 -8.97 0.78 -1.40
CA LEU A 66 -10.13 1.53 -0.90
C LEU A 66 -9.78 2.15 0.46
N MET A 67 -9.77 3.48 0.53
CA MET A 67 -9.30 4.21 1.70
C MET A 67 -10.38 4.40 2.78
N THR A 68 -9.96 4.56 4.03
CA THR A 68 -10.86 4.92 5.14
C THR A 68 -11.33 6.37 5.06
N ASP A 69 -12.32 6.69 5.89
CA ASP A 69 -12.70 8.06 6.22
C ASP A 69 -11.53 8.89 6.75
N ASP A 70 -11.47 10.13 6.29
CA ASP A 70 -10.45 11.13 6.59
C ASP A 70 -9.01 10.65 6.34
N CYS A 71 -8.81 9.60 5.53
CA CYS A 71 -7.49 9.05 5.22
C CYS A 71 -6.53 10.14 4.75
N ILE A 72 -6.92 10.93 3.74
CA ILE A 72 -6.06 11.96 3.14
C ILE A 72 -5.71 13.05 4.15
N LEU A 73 -6.68 13.49 4.95
CA LEU A 73 -6.46 14.48 6.01
C LEU A 73 -5.51 13.96 7.08
N LYS A 74 -5.71 12.72 7.54
CA LYS A 74 -4.85 12.06 8.55
C LYS A 74 -3.43 11.88 8.01
N MET A 75 -3.26 11.41 6.78
CA MET A 75 -1.95 11.23 6.16
C MET A 75 -1.21 12.56 6.03
N THR A 76 -1.82 13.61 5.47
CA THR A 76 -1.18 14.92 5.27
C THR A 76 -0.80 15.60 6.58
N LYS A 77 -1.65 15.52 7.60
CA LYS A 77 -1.37 16.04 8.95
C LYS A 77 -0.16 15.35 9.58
N ARG A 78 -0.09 14.02 9.47
CA ARG A 78 0.99 13.22 10.09
C ARG A 78 2.30 13.31 9.31
N ALA A 79 2.23 13.30 7.99
CA ALA A 79 3.39 13.55 7.11
C ALA A 79 4.04 14.90 7.42
N SER A 80 3.24 15.94 7.69
CA SER A 80 3.74 17.28 8.02
C SER A 80 4.62 17.33 9.28
N VAL A 81 4.49 16.37 10.21
CA VAL A 81 5.35 16.26 11.41
C VAL A 81 6.78 15.86 11.06
N SER A 82 7.00 15.18 9.93
CA SER A 82 8.32 14.70 9.50
C SER A 82 9.19 15.81 8.87
N GLY A 83 8.63 17.00 8.64
CA GLY A 83 9.33 18.15 8.06
C GLY A 83 9.70 17.98 6.59
N ASP A 84 10.51 18.91 6.09
CA ASP A 84 10.80 19.04 4.66
C ASP A 84 11.67 17.92 4.08
N ASN A 85 12.39 17.19 4.94
CA ASN A 85 13.19 16.04 4.53
C ASN A 85 12.35 14.80 4.24
N LEU A 86 11.05 14.81 4.54
CA LEU A 86 10.14 13.74 4.16
C LEU A 86 10.03 13.69 2.63
N TYR A 87 10.41 12.56 2.05
CA TYR A 87 10.13 12.27 0.65
C TYR A 87 8.79 11.56 0.50
N ILE A 88 8.58 10.49 1.26
CA ILE A 88 7.35 9.70 1.18
C ILE A 88 6.85 9.27 2.54
N TYR A 89 5.54 9.36 2.69
CA TYR A 89 4.79 8.84 3.80
C TYR A 89 3.76 7.83 3.31
N GLN A 90 3.71 6.68 3.98
CA GLN A 90 2.76 5.60 3.77
C GLN A 90 2.25 5.15 5.14
N GLY A 91 1.21 4.34 5.16
CA GLY A 91 0.88 3.56 6.35
C GLY A 91 0.73 2.09 6.03
N ASN A 92 -0.27 1.50 6.63
CA ASN A 92 -0.62 0.11 6.45
C ASN A 92 -1.95 -0.03 5.71
N ILE A 93 -2.15 -1.22 5.15
CA ILE A 93 -3.41 -1.66 4.53
C ILE A 93 -3.75 -3.06 5.03
N ILE A 94 -5.05 -3.37 5.11
CA ILE A 94 -5.51 -4.75 5.27
C ILE A 94 -5.57 -5.37 3.87
N ASP A 95 -4.76 -6.39 3.63
CA ASP A 95 -4.63 -7.02 2.33
C ASP A 95 -5.40 -8.34 2.30
N LYS A 96 -6.47 -8.42 1.48
CA LYS A 96 -7.33 -9.61 1.38
C LYS A 96 -6.55 -10.84 0.95
N VAL A 97 -5.65 -10.69 -0.01
CA VAL A 97 -4.91 -11.81 -0.60
C VAL A 97 -3.86 -12.32 0.37
N PHE A 98 -3.17 -11.43 1.08
CA PHE A 98 -2.19 -11.85 2.10
C PHE A 98 -2.83 -12.30 3.42
N GLY A 99 -4.06 -11.88 3.71
CA GLY A 99 -4.75 -12.18 4.96
C GLY A 99 -4.13 -11.52 6.18
N THR A 100 -3.37 -10.44 5.99
CA THR A 100 -2.70 -9.70 7.06
C THR A 100 -2.66 -8.22 6.74
N VAL A 101 -2.38 -7.42 7.77
CA VAL A 101 -1.92 -6.06 7.58
C VAL A 101 -0.48 -6.05 7.09
N ARG A 102 -0.19 -5.14 6.16
CA ARG A 102 1.16 -4.89 5.66
C ARG A 102 1.39 -3.41 5.34
N GLY A 103 2.65 -3.01 5.38
CA GLY A 103 3.07 -1.71 4.85
C GLY A 103 2.83 -1.63 3.35
N GLY A 104 2.19 -0.55 2.93
CA GLY A 104 1.75 -0.32 1.56
C GLY A 104 0.50 0.55 1.53
N GLY A 105 -0.13 0.68 0.38
CA GLY A 105 -1.36 1.45 0.23
C GLY A 105 -1.13 2.80 -0.45
N PRO A 106 -1.87 3.85 -0.06
CA PRO A 106 -1.69 5.18 -0.63
C PRO A 106 -0.28 5.72 -0.34
N HIS A 107 0.35 6.27 -1.36
CA HIS A 107 1.72 6.80 -1.30
C HIS A 107 1.67 8.32 -1.31
N LEU A 108 1.89 8.95 -0.15
CA LEU A 108 1.90 10.40 0.00
C LEU A 108 3.32 10.95 -0.17
N TYR A 109 3.61 11.50 -1.34
CA TYR A 109 4.88 12.13 -1.67
C TYR A 109 4.88 13.61 -1.28
N ASN A 110 6.02 14.08 -0.79
CA ASN A 110 6.32 15.51 -0.75
C ASN A 110 6.69 15.98 -2.16
N SER A 111 5.87 16.86 -2.74
CA SER A 111 6.00 17.30 -4.13
C SER A 111 7.34 17.98 -4.42
N ALA A 112 7.97 18.59 -3.40
CA ALA A 112 9.27 19.25 -3.54
C ALA A 112 10.38 18.30 -4.03
N HIS A 113 10.25 17.00 -3.75
CA HIS A 113 11.25 16.00 -4.10
C HIS A 113 10.94 15.22 -5.39
N LEU A 114 9.77 15.44 -6.01
CA LEU A 114 9.31 14.66 -7.16
C LEU A 114 10.19 14.84 -8.39
N LYS A 115 10.70 16.05 -8.66
CA LYS A 115 11.62 16.29 -9.78
C LYS A 115 12.91 15.47 -9.64
N THR A 116 13.44 15.38 -8.42
CA THR A 116 14.61 14.54 -8.13
C THR A 116 14.26 13.06 -8.24
N ALA A 117 13.12 12.63 -7.71
CA ALA A 117 12.65 11.25 -7.81
C ALA A 117 12.47 10.80 -9.28
N LEU A 118 11.86 11.66 -10.11
CA LEU A 118 11.63 11.41 -11.54
C LEU A 118 12.95 11.15 -12.28
N SER A 119 14.01 11.91 -12.00
CA SER A 119 15.33 11.69 -12.62
C SER A 119 15.96 10.32 -12.31
N PHE A 120 15.57 9.69 -11.20
CA PHE A 120 15.98 8.33 -10.87
C PHE A 120 15.12 7.26 -11.53
N LEU A 121 13.82 7.55 -11.68
CA LEU A 121 12.85 6.68 -12.31
C LEU A 121 13.22 6.44 -13.78
N GLU A 122 13.55 7.50 -14.52
CA GLU A 122 13.93 7.44 -15.94
C GLU A 122 15.15 6.54 -16.19
N LYS A 123 16.10 6.53 -15.25
CA LYS A 123 17.30 5.68 -15.29
C LYS A 123 17.03 4.20 -14.98
N ASN A 124 15.85 3.89 -14.44
CA ASN A 124 15.47 2.58 -13.90
C ASN A 124 14.21 2.00 -14.60
N ASN A 125 13.85 2.48 -15.79
CA ASN A 125 12.59 2.17 -16.46
C ASN A 125 12.37 0.68 -16.83
N GLN A 126 13.40 -0.17 -16.71
CA GLN A 126 13.31 -1.61 -16.93
C GLN A 126 12.97 -2.42 -15.66
N ASN A 127 12.98 -1.81 -14.47
CA ASN A 127 12.71 -2.56 -13.25
C ASN A 127 11.19 -2.74 -13.03
N HIS A 128 10.79 -3.93 -12.58
CA HIS A 128 9.41 -4.26 -12.21
C HIS A 128 8.91 -3.48 -10.97
N ARG A 129 9.81 -3.01 -10.10
CA ARG A 129 9.47 -2.23 -8.89
C ARG A 129 10.23 -0.89 -8.84
N PRO A 130 10.00 -0.01 -9.82
CA PRO A 130 10.82 1.18 -10.01
C PRO A 130 10.71 2.19 -8.85
N GLU A 131 9.57 2.18 -8.16
CA GLU A 131 9.26 3.04 -7.03
C GLU A 131 10.09 2.67 -5.79
N SER A 132 10.13 1.38 -5.45
CA SER A 132 10.91 0.88 -4.30
C SER A 132 12.41 1.16 -4.42
N ASP A 133 12.94 1.15 -5.63
CA ASP A 133 14.35 1.49 -5.88
C ASP A 133 14.61 2.98 -5.73
N THR A 134 13.69 3.82 -6.23
CA THR A 134 13.74 5.27 -6.04
C THR A 134 13.77 5.62 -4.55
N TYR A 135 13.01 4.89 -3.73
CA TYR A 135 12.95 5.08 -2.28
C TYR A 135 14.30 4.85 -1.61
N LYS A 136 14.96 3.75 -1.99
CA LYS A 136 16.28 3.38 -1.45
C LYS A 136 17.34 4.40 -1.85
N LYS A 137 17.31 4.87 -3.11
CA LYS A 137 18.24 5.88 -3.63
C LYS A 137 18.05 7.24 -2.98
N LEU A 138 16.82 7.65 -2.68
CA LEU A 138 16.55 8.91 -1.99
C LEU A 138 16.84 8.82 -0.50
N ALA A 139 16.58 7.67 0.12
CA ALA A 139 16.97 7.41 1.50
C ALA A 139 18.50 7.47 1.69
N SER A 140 19.29 6.95 0.75
CA SER A 140 20.75 7.07 0.83
C SER A 140 21.26 8.51 0.67
N LYS A 141 20.42 9.42 0.17
CA LYS A 141 20.67 10.87 0.11
C LYS A 141 20.15 11.63 1.33
N GLY A 142 19.63 10.94 2.34
CA GLY A 142 19.15 11.54 3.59
C GLY A 142 17.68 11.94 3.60
N LEU A 143 16.91 11.67 2.53
CA LEU A 143 15.46 11.88 2.55
C LEU A 143 14.75 10.77 3.33
N LEU A 144 13.68 11.13 4.01
CA LEU A 144 12.92 10.22 4.87
C LEU A 144 11.80 9.51 4.11
N ASN A 145 11.70 8.22 4.34
CA ASN A 145 10.60 7.34 3.97
C ASN A 145 9.97 6.84 5.26
N VAL A 146 8.70 7.14 5.47
CA VAL A 146 7.94 6.76 6.66
C VAL A 146 6.86 5.76 6.27
N ILE A 147 6.82 4.62 6.96
CA ILE A 147 5.65 3.74 7.03
C ILE A 147 5.10 3.89 8.43
N ASP A 148 3.92 4.46 8.53
CA ASP A 148 3.29 4.72 9.82
C ASP A 148 2.38 3.58 10.26
N LYS A 149 2.12 3.50 11.58
CA LYS A 149 1.37 2.40 12.20
C LYS A 149 -0.14 2.38 11.91
N TYR A 150 -0.67 3.36 11.19
CA TYR A 150 -2.11 3.46 10.95
C TYR A 150 -2.50 2.68 9.70
N ILE A 151 -3.69 2.09 9.73
CA ILE A 151 -4.33 1.47 8.57
C ILE A 151 -5.08 2.57 7.83
N TYR A 152 -4.78 2.75 6.54
CA TYR A 152 -5.36 3.80 5.70
C TYR A 152 -6.34 3.28 4.65
N GLY A 153 -6.49 1.97 4.54
CA GLY A 153 -7.40 1.36 3.59
C GLY A 153 -7.32 -0.16 3.57
N ILE A 154 -8.13 -0.74 2.70
CA ILE A 154 -8.12 -2.16 2.37
C ILE A 154 -7.62 -2.33 0.94
N HIS A 155 -7.00 -3.47 0.65
CA HIS A 155 -6.40 -3.78 -0.65
C HIS A 155 -6.89 -5.13 -1.14
N ASP A 156 -7.13 -5.22 -2.44
CA ASP A 156 -7.61 -6.42 -3.12
C ASP A 156 -9.00 -6.90 -2.70
N TYR A 157 -9.88 -5.98 -2.31
CA TYR A 157 -11.30 -6.27 -2.12
C TYR A 157 -12.10 -5.95 -3.38
N TYR A 158 -13.19 -6.69 -3.60
CA TYR A 158 -14.16 -6.49 -4.69
C TYR A 158 -13.52 -6.46 -6.10
N GLN A 159 -12.48 -7.27 -6.34
CA GLN A 159 -11.85 -7.38 -7.66
C GLN A 159 -12.65 -8.32 -8.59
N TYR A 160 -12.27 -8.40 -9.88
CA TYR A 160 -12.83 -9.41 -10.78
C TYR A 160 -12.25 -10.79 -10.44
N ASP A 161 -13.03 -11.86 -10.68
CA ASP A 161 -12.60 -13.24 -10.50
C ASP A 161 -11.31 -13.54 -11.29
N LEU A 162 -11.22 -13.02 -12.52
CA LEU A 162 -10.03 -13.15 -13.35
C LEU A 162 -8.79 -12.48 -12.72
N ASP A 163 -8.96 -11.39 -11.97
CA ASP A 163 -7.87 -10.75 -11.23
C ASP A 163 -7.43 -11.59 -10.04
N TYR A 164 -8.38 -12.11 -9.25
CA TYR A 164 -8.08 -13.03 -8.15
C TYR A 164 -7.35 -14.29 -8.65
N PHE A 165 -7.81 -14.88 -9.74
CA PHE A 165 -7.15 -16.04 -10.34
C PHE A 165 -5.69 -15.71 -10.71
N ARG A 166 -5.47 -14.60 -11.43
CA ARG A 166 -4.11 -14.15 -11.80
C ARG A 166 -3.25 -13.90 -10.56
N LYS A 167 -3.79 -13.28 -9.51
CA LYS A 167 -3.06 -13.04 -8.26
C LYS A 167 -2.66 -14.35 -7.59
N GLY A 168 -3.57 -15.31 -7.47
CA GLY A 168 -3.29 -16.66 -6.97
C GLY A 168 -2.17 -17.33 -7.77
N PHE A 169 -2.26 -17.28 -9.10
CA PHE A 169 -1.23 -17.80 -10.01
C PHE A 169 0.13 -17.15 -9.76
N PHE A 170 0.21 -15.81 -9.71
CA PHE A 170 1.48 -15.14 -9.45
C PHE A 170 2.03 -15.41 -8.06
N HIS A 171 1.18 -15.55 -7.05
CA HIS A 171 1.59 -15.90 -5.70
C HIS A 171 2.37 -17.23 -5.72
N ALA A 172 1.94 -18.23 -6.51
CA ALA A 172 2.57 -19.55 -6.63
C ALA A 172 4.06 -19.49 -7.04
N HIS A 173 4.47 -18.40 -7.69
CA HIS A 173 5.86 -18.18 -8.07
C HIS A 173 6.56 -17.15 -7.16
N LYS A 174 5.89 -16.05 -6.80
CA LYS A 174 6.50 -14.92 -6.09
C LYS A 174 6.67 -15.17 -4.60
N HIS A 175 5.79 -15.96 -4.00
CA HIS A 175 5.67 -16.08 -2.54
C HIS A 175 5.72 -17.53 -2.06
N ARG A 176 6.48 -18.39 -2.74
CA ARG A 176 6.62 -19.82 -2.37
C ARG A 176 7.05 -20.03 -0.91
N ARG A 177 7.94 -19.16 -0.40
CA ARG A 177 8.44 -19.25 0.98
C ARG A 177 7.38 -18.86 2.02
N ASP A 178 6.46 -17.99 1.64
CA ASP A 178 5.40 -17.48 2.52
C ASP A 178 4.08 -18.23 2.30
N ALA A 179 4.09 -19.29 1.49
CA ALA A 179 2.90 -20.02 1.03
C ALA A 179 1.99 -20.47 2.16
N CYS A 180 2.58 -21.00 3.23
CA CYS A 180 1.83 -21.49 4.38
C CYS A 180 0.91 -20.42 4.97
N GLN A 181 1.36 -19.15 5.02
CA GLN A 181 0.61 -18.07 5.63
C GLN A 181 -0.69 -17.78 4.89
N PHE A 182 -0.62 -17.42 3.60
CA PHE A 182 -1.81 -17.05 2.85
C PHE A 182 -2.64 -18.26 2.42
N LEU A 183 -2.06 -19.46 2.21
CA LEU A 183 -2.87 -20.66 1.96
C LEU A 183 -3.69 -21.08 3.18
N THR A 184 -3.15 -20.91 4.39
CA THR A 184 -3.91 -21.12 5.64
C THR A 184 -5.03 -20.09 5.76
N HIS A 185 -4.76 -18.84 5.38
CA HIS A 185 -5.79 -17.81 5.36
C HIS A 185 -6.91 -18.15 4.36
N TRP A 186 -6.57 -18.47 3.11
CA TRP A 186 -7.56 -18.78 2.07
C TRP A 186 -8.39 -20.00 2.44
N SER A 187 -7.75 -21.09 2.91
CA SER A 187 -8.45 -22.33 3.27
C SER A 187 -9.48 -22.15 4.39
N ARG A 188 -9.19 -21.31 5.38
CA ARG A 188 -10.12 -21.00 6.48
C ARG A 188 -11.33 -20.17 6.05
N ASN A 189 -11.23 -19.46 4.93
CA ASN A 189 -12.27 -18.54 4.47
C ASN A 189 -13.02 -19.03 3.21
N LEU A 190 -12.78 -20.26 2.73
CA LEU A 190 -13.45 -20.82 1.55
C LEU A 190 -14.97 -20.82 1.64
N ASN A 191 -15.54 -21.00 2.84
CA ASN A 191 -16.99 -21.03 3.07
C ASN A 191 -17.59 -19.64 3.35
N ILE A 192 -16.76 -18.61 3.47
CA ILE A 192 -17.17 -17.25 3.81
C ILE A 192 -17.23 -16.41 2.53
N ASP A 193 -16.26 -16.59 1.64
CA ASP A 193 -16.09 -15.76 0.47
C ASP A 193 -15.48 -16.57 -0.69
N SER A 194 -16.18 -16.58 -1.82
CA SER A 194 -15.81 -17.35 -3.01
C SER A 194 -14.50 -16.90 -3.65
N ASP A 195 -14.05 -15.67 -3.39
CA ASP A 195 -12.79 -15.14 -3.91
C ASP A 195 -11.60 -16.00 -3.48
N TYR A 196 -11.66 -16.58 -2.28
CA TYR A 196 -10.60 -17.47 -1.77
C TYR A 196 -10.51 -18.78 -2.53
N ASN A 197 -11.63 -19.30 -3.03
CA ASN A 197 -11.63 -20.48 -3.90
C ASN A 197 -10.96 -20.16 -5.25
N ILE A 198 -11.24 -18.97 -5.80
CA ILE A 198 -10.63 -18.51 -7.05
C ILE A 198 -9.12 -18.28 -6.89
N LEU A 199 -8.70 -17.65 -5.79
CA LEU A 199 -7.28 -17.49 -5.43
C LEU A 199 -6.56 -18.85 -5.32
N LEU A 200 -7.19 -19.81 -4.65
CA LEU A 200 -6.64 -21.17 -4.50
C LEU A 200 -6.51 -21.88 -5.85
N ASN A 201 -7.52 -21.78 -6.71
CA ASN A 201 -7.48 -22.36 -8.06
C ASN A 201 -6.36 -21.72 -8.90
N GLY A 202 -6.23 -20.40 -8.85
CA GLY A 202 -5.12 -19.69 -9.49
C GLY A 202 -3.76 -20.18 -8.99
N TRP A 203 -3.61 -20.36 -7.67
CA TRP A 203 -2.38 -20.88 -7.07
C TRP A 203 -2.06 -22.31 -7.50
N LEU A 204 -3.04 -23.21 -7.49
CA LEU A 204 -2.88 -24.59 -7.94
C LEU A 204 -2.45 -24.61 -9.41
N GLU A 205 -3.08 -23.79 -10.26
CA GLU A 205 -2.68 -23.64 -11.65
C GLU A 205 -1.25 -23.14 -11.76
N GLY A 206 -0.86 -22.07 -11.05
CA GLY A 206 0.51 -21.55 -11.04
C GLY A 206 1.57 -22.59 -10.66
N ASN A 207 1.25 -23.52 -9.75
CA ASN A 207 2.19 -24.60 -9.38
C ASN A 207 2.39 -25.65 -10.48
N LYS A 208 1.51 -25.75 -11.48
CA LYS A 208 1.69 -26.62 -12.64
C LYS A 208 2.71 -26.06 -13.63
N HIS A 209 3.06 -24.77 -13.54
CA HIS A 209 3.97 -24.10 -14.45
C HIS A 209 5.35 -23.89 -13.82
N ALA A 210 6.40 -23.95 -14.64
CA ALA A 210 7.77 -23.75 -14.15
C ALA A 210 8.09 -22.27 -13.84
N ARG A 211 7.43 -21.34 -14.56
CA ARG A 211 7.66 -19.89 -14.46
C ARG A 211 6.35 -19.12 -14.51
N ALA A 212 6.37 -17.92 -13.95
CA ALA A 212 5.25 -17.00 -14.05
C ALA A 212 5.22 -16.34 -15.44
N GLU A 213 4.05 -16.26 -16.05
CA GLU A 213 3.82 -15.56 -17.33
C GLU A 213 2.90 -14.36 -17.13
N ALA A 214 3.37 -13.16 -17.48
CA ALA A 214 2.60 -11.92 -17.38
C ALA A 214 1.92 -11.53 -18.69
N ASN A 215 1.46 -12.52 -19.45
CA ASN A 215 0.84 -12.34 -20.75
C ASN A 215 -0.65 -12.73 -20.68
N ILE A 216 -1.55 -11.83 -21.08
CA ILE A 216 -2.99 -12.11 -21.08
C ILE A 216 -3.36 -13.26 -22.03
N ASN A 217 -2.62 -13.45 -23.13
CA ASN A 217 -2.85 -14.54 -24.07
C ASN A 217 -2.52 -15.90 -23.43
N PHE A 218 -1.53 -15.95 -22.54
CA PHE A 218 -1.23 -17.15 -21.76
C PHE A 218 -2.39 -17.48 -20.81
N PHE A 219 -2.91 -16.51 -20.06
CA PHE A 219 -4.10 -16.78 -19.22
C PHE A 219 -5.31 -17.18 -20.08
N ASN A 220 -5.45 -16.56 -21.27
CA ASN A 220 -6.51 -16.92 -22.19
C ASN A 220 -6.38 -18.34 -22.77
N SER A 221 -5.24 -19.02 -22.63
CA SER A 221 -5.10 -20.43 -23.03
C SER A 221 -5.35 -21.42 -21.88
N LEU A 222 -5.63 -20.95 -20.66
CA LEU A 222 -5.90 -21.81 -19.51
C LEU A 222 -7.41 -22.07 -19.38
N ASP A 223 -7.83 -23.34 -19.39
CA ASP A 223 -9.25 -23.73 -19.28
C ASP A 223 -9.89 -23.19 -18.00
N ALA A 224 -9.21 -23.35 -16.85
CA ALA A 224 -9.68 -22.86 -15.55
C ALA A 224 -9.85 -21.33 -15.49
N TYR A 225 -9.14 -20.59 -16.35
CA TYR A 225 -9.30 -19.15 -16.47
C TYR A 225 -10.44 -18.79 -17.43
N GLN A 226 -10.66 -19.57 -18.50
CA GLN A 226 -11.80 -19.38 -19.39
C GLN A 226 -13.13 -19.56 -18.67
N SER A 227 -13.23 -20.56 -17.80
CA SER A 227 -14.47 -20.84 -17.05
C SER A 227 -14.90 -19.71 -16.11
N LEU A 228 -14.03 -18.73 -15.84
CA LEU A 228 -14.32 -17.57 -15.00
C LEU A 228 -14.77 -16.33 -15.81
N LYS A 229 -14.77 -16.37 -17.15
CA LYS A 229 -15.02 -15.17 -17.98
C LYS A 229 -16.46 -14.66 -17.95
N GLU A 230 -17.38 -15.39 -17.33
CA GLU A 230 -18.81 -15.07 -17.31
C GLU A 230 -19.18 -13.96 -16.31
N SER A 231 -18.32 -13.62 -15.33
CA SER A 231 -18.57 -12.55 -14.36
C SER A 231 -17.80 -11.27 -14.71
N LYS A 232 -18.46 -10.33 -15.39
CA LYS A 232 -17.94 -8.95 -15.60
C LYS A 232 -18.84 -7.90 -15.00
N ASP A 233 -19.44 -8.22 -13.86
CA ASP A 233 -20.33 -7.29 -13.19
C ASP A 233 -19.51 -6.11 -12.65
N LYS A 234 -19.83 -4.92 -13.15
CA LYS A 234 -19.28 -3.68 -12.62
C LYS A 234 -19.96 -3.40 -11.28
N LEU A 235 -19.24 -2.72 -10.39
CA LEU A 235 -19.88 -2.15 -9.20
C LEU A 235 -20.76 -0.99 -9.65
N GLU A 236 -22.01 -1.01 -9.22
CA GLU A 236 -22.97 0.03 -9.57
C GLU A 236 -22.87 1.21 -8.60
N LYS A 237 -23.04 2.44 -9.11
CA LYS A 237 -22.93 3.65 -8.27
C LYS A 237 -23.88 3.63 -7.06
N ALA A 238 -25.02 2.97 -7.19
CA ALA A 238 -25.99 2.81 -6.10
C ALA A 238 -25.41 2.06 -4.89
N GLU A 239 -24.40 1.22 -5.10
CA GLU A 239 -23.77 0.39 -4.07
C GLU A 239 -22.60 1.11 -3.38
N PHE A 240 -22.06 2.18 -3.98
CA PHE A 240 -20.79 2.78 -3.55
C PHE A 240 -20.80 3.27 -2.11
N LYS A 241 -21.92 3.85 -1.67
CA LYS A 241 -22.06 4.32 -0.29
C LYS A 241 -21.97 3.15 0.70
N GLN A 242 -22.71 2.07 0.44
CA GLN A 242 -22.69 0.87 1.29
C GLN A 242 -21.29 0.25 1.32
N LEU A 243 -20.66 0.07 0.14
CA LEU A 243 -19.31 -0.50 0.06
C LEU A 243 -18.28 0.38 0.78
N TYR A 244 -18.44 1.70 0.75
CA TYR A 244 -17.59 2.61 1.50
C TYR A 244 -17.77 2.46 3.02
N GLU A 245 -19.00 2.29 3.51
CA GLU A 245 -19.28 1.97 4.92
C GLU A 245 -18.66 0.62 5.34
N GLU A 246 -18.72 -0.39 4.45
CA GLU A 246 -18.09 -1.70 4.66
C GLU A 246 -16.55 -1.60 4.78
N VAL A 247 -15.90 -0.75 3.98
CA VAL A 247 -14.45 -0.51 4.08
C VAL A 247 -14.06 -0.06 5.49
N ASN A 248 -14.79 0.90 6.06
CA ASN A 248 -14.52 1.39 7.41
C ASN A 248 -14.75 0.31 8.46
N LYS A 249 -15.83 -0.47 8.32
CA LYS A 249 -16.15 -1.57 9.23
C LYS A 249 -15.04 -2.64 9.26
N VAL A 250 -14.54 -3.06 8.10
CA VAL A 250 -13.43 -4.05 8.00
C VAL A 250 -12.21 -3.58 8.80
N ILE A 251 -11.95 -2.28 8.80
CA ILE A 251 -10.80 -1.69 9.49
C ILE A 251 -11.04 -1.57 11.00
N ASP A 252 -12.24 -1.20 11.42
CA ASP A 252 -12.61 -1.13 12.84
C ASP A 252 -12.61 -2.51 13.53
N ASP A 253 -13.01 -3.54 12.78
CA ASP A 253 -13.04 -4.93 13.24
C ASP A 253 -11.63 -5.54 13.31
N TYR A 254 -10.63 -4.95 12.63
CA TYR A 254 -9.27 -5.48 12.63
C TYR A 254 -8.54 -5.25 13.96
N LYS A 255 -8.01 -6.34 14.54
CA LYS A 255 -7.29 -6.33 15.83
C LYS A 255 -5.82 -6.78 15.75
N GLY A 256 -5.28 -6.94 14.54
CA GLY A 256 -3.91 -7.41 14.35
C GLY A 256 -2.85 -6.31 14.50
N GLU A 257 -1.59 -6.72 14.39
CA GLU A 257 -0.44 -5.83 14.53
C GLU A 257 -0.19 -4.99 13.27
N THR A 258 0.34 -3.79 13.48
CA THR A 258 0.67 -2.83 12.42
C THR A 258 2.17 -2.56 12.38
N VAL A 259 2.70 -2.23 11.20
CA VAL A 259 4.13 -1.93 11.05
C VAL A 259 4.39 -0.43 11.18
N PHE A 260 5.44 -0.06 11.93
CA PHE A 260 6.01 1.29 11.95
C PHE A 260 7.48 1.25 11.52
N ARG A 261 7.88 2.07 10.55
CA ARG A 261 9.26 2.12 10.04
C ARG A 261 9.62 3.50 9.53
N VAL A 262 10.86 3.93 9.81
CA VAL A 262 11.46 5.15 9.25
C VAL A 262 12.79 4.78 8.59
N SER A 263 13.02 5.24 7.35
CA SER A 263 14.26 5.00 6.59
C SER A 263 14.74 6.29 5.89
N PRO A 264 16.04 6.63 5.87
CA PRO A 264 17.10 5.95 6.61
C PRO A 264 16.82 6.07 8.11
N ILE A 265 17.28 5.08 8.88
CA ILE A 265 17.22 5.18 10.34
C ILE A 265 18.06 6.40 10.72
N PRO A 266 17.48 7.42 11.38
CA PRO A 266 18.25 8.58 11.78
C PRO A 266 19.48 8.11 12.56
N LYS A 267 20.69 8.50 12.12
CA LYS A 267 21.91 8.21 12.86
C LYS A 267 21.73 8.85 14.23
N LYS A 268 21.43 8.06 15.27
CA LYS A 268 21.39 8.56 16.63
C LYS A 268 22.78 9.12 16.91
N ASN A 269 22.89 10.43 17.12
CA ASN A 269 24.13 11.05 17.57
C ASN A 269 24.62 10.27 18.79
N LEU A 270 25.76 9.57 18.66
CA LEU A 270 26.31 8.71 19.72
C LEU A 270 26.49 9.48 21.04
N GLY A 271 26.67 10.81 20.97
CA GLY A 271 26.82 11.69 22.14
C GLY A 271 25.63 11.70 23.12
N SER A 272 24.41 11.37 22.69
CA SER A 272 23.24 11.34 23.61
C SER A 272 23.09 10.02 24.38
N ARG A 273 23.88 8.98 24.05
CA ARG A 273 23.89 7.71 24.80
C ARG A 273 24.67 7.80 26.11
N ILE A 274 25.58 8.76 26.27
CA ILE A 274 26.38 8.90 27.49
C ILE A 274 25.57 9.50 28.63
N LEU A 275 24.58 10.38 28.36
CA LEU A 275 23.76 11.00 29.41
C LEU A 275 22.58 10.15 29.91
N ILE A 276 22.09 9.18 29.13
CA ILE A 276 20.91 8.38 29.55
C ILE A 276 21.32 7.18 30.43
N LYS A 277 22.56 6.66 30.29
CA LYS A 277 23.05 5.58 31.17
C LYS A 277 23.35 6.08 32.60
N SER A 278 23.82 7.31 32.77
CA SER A 278 24.04 7.90 34.10
C SER A 278 22.73 8.23 34.82
N GLY A 279 21.69 8.68 34.10
CA GLY A 279 20.37 8.96 34.70
C GLY A 279 19.64 7.73 35.24
N LYS A 280 19.74 6.56 34.56
CA LYS A 280 19.11 5.32 35.04
C LYS A 280 19.79 4.73 36.28
N TYR A 281 21.11 4.91 36.43
CA TYR A 281 21.85 4.46 37.62
C TYR A 281 21.55 5.33 38.85
N LEU A 282 21.38 6.64 38.67
CA LEU A 282 20.99 7.56 39.75
C LEU A 282 19.56 7.31 40.26
N ILE A 283 18.63 6.95 39.38
CA ILE A 283 17.26 6.61 39.77
C ILE A 283 17.18 5.24 40.49
N SER A 284 18.05 4.26 40.13
CA SER A 284 18.07 2.98 40.85
C SER A 284 18.73 3.08 42.23
N MET A 285 19.74 3.95 42.40
CA MET A 285 20.30 4.23 43.73
C MET A 285 19.31 4.99 44.64
N GLY A 286 18.52 5.92 44.09
CA GLY A 286 17.51 6.63 44.86
C GLY A 286 16.39 5.73 45.42
N LYS A 287 16.01 4.66 44.70
CA LYS A 287 15.03 3.68 45.19
C LYS A 287 15.61 2.79 46.29
N HIS A 288 16.88 2.38 46.19
CA HIS A 288 17.48 1.49 47.18
C HIS A 288 17.70 2.16 48.55
N LEU A 289 17.86 3.49 48.59
CA LEU A 289 18.01 4.24 49.84
C LEU A 289 16.69 4.49 50.57
N ILE A 290 15.54 4.41 49.88
CA ILE A 290 14.21 4.55 50.49
C ILE A 290 13.76 3.25 51.17
N ASP A 291 14.22 2.09 50.68
CA ASP A 291 13.87 0.77 51.23
C ASP A 291 14.74 0.35 52.43
N LEU A 292 15.82 1.08 52.75
CA LEU A 292 16.67 0.83 53.92
C LEU A 292 16.33 1.72 55.14
N GLY A 293 15.30 2.57 55.01
CA GLY A 293 14.86 3.52 56.04
C GLY A 293 13.46 3.24 56.63
N LYS A 294 12.94 2.02 56.46
CA LYS A 294 11.70 1.52 57.07
C LYS A 294 11.97 0.20 57.77
#